data_AF-W2T384-F1
#
_entry.id   AF-W2T384-F1
#
_cell.length_a   1.000
_cell.length_b   1.000
_cell.length_c   1.000
_cell.angle_alpha   90.00
_cell.angle_beta   90.00
_cell.angle_gamma   90.00
#
_symmetry.space_group_name_H-M   'P 1'
#
loop_
_entity.id
_entity.type
_entity.pdbx_description
1 polymer ?
#
loop_
_entity_poly.entity_id
_entity_poly.type
_entity_poly.pdbx_seq_one_letter_code
_entity_poly.pdbx_strand_id
1 'polypeptide(L)' 'MDGRFENTFGPELNNTFADKKAHRNGIKRPKKQRFMSMKGVDPKFLKNLRFAKKHNKRHVKMESTA' A
#
# COMPACT_ATOMS: atom_id res chain seq x y z
N MET A 1 -26.75 35.92 39.60
CA MET A 1 -26.29 35.95 38.19
C MET A 1 -24.79 35.81 38.26
N ASP A 2 -24.33 34.59 38.47
CA ASP A 2 -22.97 34.33 38.90
C ASP A 2 -22.30 33.70 37.69
N GLY A 3 -21.94 34.57 36.76
CA GLY A 3 -21.43 34.22 35.43
C GLY A 3 -20.11 33.47 35.52
N ARG A 4 -20.18 32.15 35.74
CA ARG A 4 -19.10 31.23 35.37
C ARG A 4 -19.22 30.96 33.88
N PHE A 5 -18.56 31.78 33.08
CA PHE A 5 -18.27 31.48 31.68
C PHE A 5 -17.28 30.32 31.69
N GLU A 6 -17.78 29.08 31.70
CA GLU A 6 -16.94 27.90 31.58
C GLU A 6 -16.37 27.88 30.16
N ASN A 7 -15.11 28.31 30.04
CA ASN A 7 -14.31 28.06 28.86
C ASN A 7 -14.01 26.55 28.78
N THR A 8 -14.95 25.77 28.23
CA THR A 8 -14.75 24.36 27.91
C THR A 8 -13.94 24.24 26.62
N PHE A 9 -12.73 24.80 26.57
CA PHE A 9 -11.76 24.37 25.57
C PHE A 9 -11.36 22.95 25.96
N GLY A 10 -12.00 21.96 25.32
CA GLY A 10 -11.73 20.54 25.54
C GLY A 10 -10.25 20.20 25.36
N PRO A 11 -9.79 19.03 25.84
CA PRO A 11 -8.39 18.67 25.77
C PRO A 11 -7.91 18.70 24.33
N GLU A 12 -6.95 19.59 24.07
CA GLU A 12 -6.36 19.76 22.76
C GLU A 12 -5.73 18.43 22.33
N LEU A 13 -6.06 17.99 21.11
CA LEU A 13 -5.66 16.69 20.58
C LEU A 13 -4.13 16.56 20.59
N ASN A 14 -3.58 15.81 21.54
CA ASN A 14 -2.15 15.51 21.60
C ASN A 14 -1.86 14.07 21.12
N ASN A 15 -0.99 13.94 20.11
CA ASN A 15 -0.68 12.65 19.48
C ASN A 15 0.36 11.80 20.23
N THR A 16 0.93 12.32 21.32
CA THR A 16 2.03 11.69 22.07
C THR A 16 1.72 10.28 22.55
N PHE A 17 0.47 9.99 22.90
CA PHE A 17 0.04 8.64 23.28
C PHE A 17 -0.07 7.69 22.07
N ALA A 18 -0.56 8.19 20.94
CA ALA A 18 -0.70 7.41 19.70
C ALA A 18 0.68 7.02 19.14
N ASP A 19 1.64 7.94 19.15
CA ASP A 19 3.01 7.70 18.70
C ASP A 19 3.68 6.61 19.54
N LYS A 20 3.66 6.76 20.88
CA LYS A 20 4.19 5.75 21.81
C LYS A 20 3.54 4.38 21.58
N LYS A 21 2.23 4.32 21.36
CA LYS A 21 1.48 3.08 21.12
C LYS A 21 1.86 2.42 19.80
N ALA A 22 2.03 3.19 18.72
CA ALA A 22 2.43 2.68 17.41
C ALA A 22 3.82 2.05 17.44
N HIS A 23 4.74 2.62 18.23
CA HIS A 23 6.09 2.10 18.37
C HIS A 23 6.21 0.85 19.26
N ARG A 24 5.21 0.52 20.10
CA ARG A 24 5.24 -0.71 20.94
C ARG A 24 5.42 -2.00 20.13
N ASN A 25 4.75 -2.10 18.98
CA ASN A 25 4.85 -3.26 18.08
C ASN A 25 5.78 -3.01 16.88
N GLY A 26 6.33 -1.79 16.79
CA GLY A 26 7.08 -1.26 15.66
C GLY A 26 6.20 -0.95 14.43
N ILE A 27 6.49 0.16 13.75
CA ILE A 27 5.84 0.52 12.48
C ILE A 27 6.30 -0.47 11.40
N LYS A 28 5.37 -1.31 10.92
CA LYS A 28 5.69 -2.33 9.92
C LYS A 28 5.78 -1.73 8.53
N ARG A 29 6.85 -2.06 7.81
CA ARG A 29 7.00 -1.73 6.40
C ARG A 29 6.09 -2.62 5.54
N PRO A 30 5.62 -2.12 4.37
CA PRO A 30 4.88 -2.96 3.43
C PRO A 30 5.77 -4.13 2.95
N LYS A 31 5.15 -5.30 2.77
CA LYS A 31 5.87 -6.50 2.32
C LYS A 31 6.21 -6.37 0.83
N LYS A 32 7.47 -6.63 0.47
CA LYS A 32 7.90 -6.76 -0.92
C LYS A 32 7.49 -8.15 -1.44
N GLN A 33 6.65 -8.21 -2.47
CA GLN A 33 6.28 -9.46 -3.13
C GLN A 33 6.97 -9.55 -4.50
N ARG A 34 7.18 -10.78 -5.00
CA ARG A 34 7.77 -11.02 -6.33
C ARG A 34 6.94 -10.39 -7.46
N PHE A 35 5.62 -10.39 -7.31
CA PHE A 35 4.69 -9.81 -8.26
C PHE A 35 3.82 -8.76 -7.57
N MET A 36 3.90 -7.52 -8.04
CA MET A 36 3.07 -6.41 -7.56
C MET A 36 1.73 -6.36 -8.29
N SER A 37 0.76 -5.68 -7.69
CA SER A 37 -0.51 -5.39 -8.37
C SER A 37 -0.25 -4.44 -9.55
N MET A 38 -0.94 -4.68 -10.67
CA MET A 38 -0.89 -3.79 -11.85
C MET A 38 -2.00 -2.74 -11.83
N LYS A 39 -2.56 -2.43 -10.66
CA LYS A 39 -3.63 -1.44 -10.52
C LYS A 39 -3.06 -0.05 -10.78
N GLY A 40 -3.70 0.71 -11.68
CA GLY A 40 -3.23 2.04 -12.09
C GLY A 40 -2.22 2.03 -13.26
N VAL A 41 -1.86 0.86 -13.78
CA VAL A 41 -1.08 0.75 -15.03
C VAL A 41 -1.98 1.05 -16.23
N ASP A 42 -1.43 1.70 -17.25
CA ASP A 42 -2.15 2.06 -18.48
C ASP A 42 -2.91 0.86 -19.08
N PRO A 43 -4.23 0.97 -19.30
CA PRO A 43 -5.03 -0.06 -19.95
C PRO A 43 -4.48 -0.53 -21.30
N LYS A 44 -3.83 0.33 -22.10
CA LYS A 44 -3.26 -0.05 -23.41
C LYS A 44 -2.10 -1.04 -23.22
N PHE A 45 -1.21 -0.76 -22.26
CA PHE A 45 -0.15 -1.68 -21.88
C PHE A 45 -0.71 -3.02 -21.37
N LEU A 46 -1.74 -2.99 -20.51
CA LEU A 46 -2.35 -4.21 -19.98
C LEU A 46 -2.98 -5.09 -21.06
N LYS A 47 -3.66 -4.48 -22.04
CA LYS A 47 -4.21 -5.20 -23.20
C LYS A 47 -3.09 -5.92 -23.98
N ASN A 48 -2.02 -5.21 -24.31
CA ASN A 48 -0.89 -5.79 -25.03
C ASN A 48 -0.22 -6.93 -24.24
N LEU A 49 0.02 -6.72 -22.94
CA LEU A 49 0.63 -7.74 -22.07
C LEU A 49 -0.21 -9.02 -22.03
N ARG A 50 -1.54 -8.90 -22.00
CA ARG A 50 -2.46 -10.05 -22.03
C ARG A 50 -2.35 -10.84 -23.34
N PHE A 51 -2.31 -10.15 -24.48
CA PHE A 51 -2.14 -10.80 -25.78
C PHE A 51 -0.77 -11.48 -25.89
N ALA A 52 0.32 -10.79 -25.54
CA ALA A 52 1.66 -11.37 -25.56
C ALA A 52 1.76 -12.63 -24.68
N LYS A 53 1.30 -12.57 -23.43
CA LYS A 53 1.28 -13.73 -22.52
C LYS A 53 0.39 -14.87 -23.01
N LYS A 54 -0.66 -14.60 -23.80
CA LYS A 54 -1.54 -15.63 -24.37
C LYS A 54 -0.86 -16.39 -25.51
N HIS A 55 -0.18 -15.67 -26.41
CA HIS A 55 0.36 -16.24 -27.64
C HIS A 55 1.82 -16.69 -27.53
N ASN A 56 2.59 -16.17 -26.58
CA ASN A 56 4.00 -16.55 -26.38
C ASN A 56 4.20 -17.87 -25.60
N LYS A 57 3.12 -18.53 -25.15
CA LYS A 57 3.19 -19.79 -24.40
C LYS A 57 3.83 -20.96 -25.17
N ARG A 58 3.87 -20.87 -26.50
CA ARG A 58 4.40 -21.93 -27.40
C ARG A 58 5.87 -21.72 -27.79
N HIS A 59 6.46 -20.57 -27.49
CA HIS A 59 7.85 -20.22 -27.82
C HIS A 59 8.82 -20.37 -26.64
N VAL A 60 8.44 -21.08 -25.59
CA VAL A 60 9.43 -21.71 -24.70
C VAL A 60 9.90 -23.01 -25.37
N LYS A 61 10.44 -22.90 -26.58
CA LYS A 61 11.24 -23.98 -27.17
C LYS A 61 12.61 -23.91 -26.49
N MET A 62 12.92 -24.98 -25.75
CA MET A 62 14.24 -25.59 -25.63
C MET A 62 15.45 -24.70 -25.96
N GLU A 63 16.00 -24.00 -24.96
CA GLU A 63 17.37 -23.46 -25.00
C GLU A 63 17.92 -23.47 -23.55
N SER A 64 18.40 -24.64 -23.12
CA SER A 64 19.50 -24.90 -22.16
C SER A 64 19.49 -26.37 -21.71
N THR A 65 19.58 -27.27 -22.69
CA THR A 65 20.37 -28.49 -22.52
C THR A 65 21.81 -28.15 -22.88
N ALA A 66 22.63 -27.90 -21.86
CA ALA A 66 24.06 -28.14 -21.80
C ALA A 66 24.47 -28.10 -20.32
#